data_AF-A0A535AVT0-F1
#
_entry.id   AF-A0A535AVT0-F1
#
_cell.length_a   1.000
_cell.length_b   1.000
_cell.length_c   1.000
_cell.angle_alpha   90.00
_cell.angle_beta   90.00
_cell.angle_gamma   90.00
#
_symmetry.space_group_name_H-M   'P 1'
#
loop_
_entity.id
_entity.type
_entity.pdbx_description
1 polymer ?
#
loop_
_entity_poly.entity_id
_entity_poly.type
_entity_poly.pdbx_seq_one_letter_code
_entity_poly.pdbx_strand_id
1 'polypeptide(L)'
;MRNLRGPVPGMVLALAFHGPLVAGGLFRYSWDAATHIFFADHYRRSWFALWDPRWFGGFSVSSYPPLIHQLLALLSVPFGYDVAFGLLLLATLVLFPVAVWRFAKVFVSP
;
A
#
# COMPACT_ATOMS: atom_id res chain seq x y z
N MET A 1 -15.33 22.32 20.77
CA MET A 1 -13.99 21.85 20.31
C MET A 1 -13.67 20.38 20.62
N ARG A 2 -14.59 19.57 21.20
CA ARG A 2 -14.35 18.14 21.50
C ARG A 2 -14.17 17.24 20.25
N ASN A 3 -14.61 17.71 19.08
CA ASN A 3 -14.71 16.90 17.85
C ASN A 3 -13.38 16.71 17.09
N LEU A 4 -12.28 17.32 17.57
CA LEU A 4 -10.94 17.19 16.97
C LEU A 4 -10.04 16.17 17.68
N ARG A 5 -10.50 15.54 18.77
CA ARG A 5 -9.71 14.52 19.48
C ARG A 5 -9.86 13.17 18.77
N GLY A 6 -8.85 12.75 18.02
CA GLY A 6 -8.84 11.45 17.35
C GLY A 6 -8.02 11.45 16.06
N PRO A 7 -7.95 10.32 15.33
CA PRO A 7 -7.21 10.23 14.08
C PRO A 7 -7.94 10.86 12.89
N VAL A 8 -9.26 11.12 13.02
CA VAL A 8 -10.14 11.56 11.93
C VAL A 8 -9.62 12.83 11.21
N PRO A 9 -9.19 13.90 11.91
CA PRO A 9 -8.61 15.06 11.22
C PRO A 9 -7.40 14.69 10.36
N GLY A 10 -6.53 13.82 10.87
CA GLY A 10 -5.37 13.32 10.12
C GLY A 10 -5.78 12.48 8.90
N MET A 11 -6.79 11.63 9.04
CA MET A 11 -7.34 10.85 7.91
C MET A 11 -7.91 11.76 6.81
N VAL A 12 -8.67 12.79 7.19
CA VAL A 12 -9.26 13.75 6.26
C VAL A 12 -8.17 14.53 5.52
N LEU A 13 -7.15 15.01 6.25
CA LEU A 13 -6.01 15.70 5.64
C LEU A 13 -5.22 14.76 4.70
N ALA A 14 -4.98 13.52 5.11
CA ALA A 14 -4.31 12.52 4.28
C ALA A 14 -5.09 12.26 2.98
N LEU A 15 -6.42 12.08 3.07
CA LEU A 15 -7.27 11.88 1.90
C LEU A 15 -7.30 13.12 0.99
N ALA A 16 -7.48 14.31 1.56
CA ALA A 16 -7.58 15.55 0.79
C ALA A 16 -6.29 15.86 0.02
N PHE A 17 -5.13 15.62 0.63
CA PHE A 17 -3.83 15.88 0.00
C PHE A 17 -3.42 14.76 -0.96
N HIS A 18 -3.47 13.50 -0.54
CA HIS A 18 -2.95 12.39 -1.35
C HIS A 18 -3.95 11.87 -2.37
N GLY A 19 -5.26 12.00 -2.11
CA GLY A 19 -6.33 11.50 -2.99
C GLY A 19 -6.18 11.96 -4.44
N PRO A 20 -6.05 13.27 -4.73
CA PRO A 20 -5.84 13.77 -6.09
C PRO A 20 -4.54 13.26 -6.73
N LEU A 21 -3.45 13.14 -5.97
CA LEU A 21 -2.16 12.68 -6.48
C LEU A 21 -2.20 11.20 -6.87
N VAL A 22 -2.86 10.37 -6.05
CA VAL A 22 -3.05 8.94 -6.31
C VAL A 22 -4.02 8.74 -7.47
N ALA A 23 -5.14 9.48 -7.50
CA ALA A 23 -6.11 9.44 -8.60
C ALA A 23 -5.49 9.90 -9.93
N GLY A 24 -4.58 10.87 -9.89
CA GLY A 24 -3.79 11.32 -11.03
C GLY A 24 -2.68 10.35 -11.46
N GLY A 25 -2.45 9.26 -10.73
CA GLY A 25 -1.46 8.25 -11.10
C GLY A 25 0.00 8.65 -10.85
N LEU A 26 0.26 9.64 -9.98
CA LEU A 26 1.63 10.15 -9.75
C LEU A 26 2.59 9.06 -9.24
N PHE A 27 2.06 8.03 -8.57
CA PHE A 27 2.86 6.88 -8.11
C PHE A 27 3.59 6.14 -9.23
N ARG A 28 3.12 6.24 -10.48
CA ARG A 28 3.76 5.60 -11.66
C ARG A 28 5.16 6.14 -11.94
N TYR A 29 5.47 7.35 -11.46
CA TYR A 29 6.80 7.95 -11.60
C TYR A 29 7.73 7.60 -10.43
N SER A 30 7.27 6.82 -9.45
CA SER A 30 8.12 6.31 -8.39
C SER A 30 8.93 5.11 -8.87
N TRP A 31 10.14 4.97 -8.33
CA TRP A 31 11.01 3.81 -8.60
C TRP A 31 10.40 2.49 -8.10
N ASP A 32 9.58 2.54 -7.06
CA ASP A 32 9.17 1.35 -6.32
C ASP A 32 7.83 0.76 -6.79
N ALA A 33 6.98 1.56 -7.45
CA ALA A 33 5.68 1.08 -7.92
C ALA A 33 5.81 -0.10 -8.89
N ALA A 34 6.76 -0.04 -9.82
CA ALA A 34 7.01 -1.12 -10.78
C ALA A 34 7.45 -2.42 -10.07
N THR A 35 8.31 -2.32 -9.06
CA THR A 35 8.78 -3.47 -8.25
C THR A 35 7.62 -4.13 -7.50
N HIS A 36 6.78 -3.35 -6.84
CA HIS A 36 5.59 -3.86 -6.15
C HIS A 36 4.60 -4.53 -7.11
N ILE A 37 4.35 -3.95 -8.29
CA ILE A 37 3.49 -4.53 -9.32
C ILE A 37 4.10 -5.83 -9.86
N PHE A 38 5.40 -5.87 -10.09
CA PHE A 38 6.11 -7.07 -10.52
C PHE A 38 5.94 -8.22 -9.50
N PHE A 39 6.14 -7.96 -8.21
CA PHE A 39 5.94 -8.98 -7.18
C PHE A 39 4.46 -9.36 -7.01
N ALA A 40 3.52 -8.46 -7.23
CA ALA A 40 2.11 -8.82 -7.26
C ALA A 40 1.79 -9.78 -8.43
N ASP A 41 2.35 -9.53 -9.61
CA ASP A 41 2.21 -10.40 -10.76
C ASP A 41 2.86 -11.78 -10.52
N HIS A 42 3.95 -11.86 -9.75
CA HIS A 42 4.47 -13.13 -9.24
C HIS A 42 3.40 -13.90 -8.46
N TYR A 43 2.78 -13.26 -7.45
CA TYR A 43 1.74 -13.92 -6.64
C TYR A 43 0.51 -14.33 -7.46
N ARG A 44 0.15 -13.60 -8.53
CA ARG A 44 -0.92 -14.03 -9.43
C ARG A 44 -0.61 -15.31 -10.21
N ARG A 45 0.66 -15.54 -10.54
CA ARG A 45 1.10 -16.69 -11.36
C ARG A 45 1.44 -17.91 -10.52
N SER A 46 2.06 -17.68 -9.37
CA SER A 46 2.64 -18.73 -8.55
C SER A 46 2.65 -18.31 -7.08
N TRP A 47 1.48 -18.30 -6.45
CA TRP A 47 1.26 -17.76 -5.10
C TRP A 47 2.22 -18.27 -4.02
N PHE A 48 2.60 -19.54 -4.10
CA PHE A 48 3.48 -20.19 -3.11
C PHE A 48 4.93 -20.33 -3.56
N ALA A 49 5.28 -19.89 -4.78
CA ALA A 49 6.68 -19.86 -5.19
C ALA A 49 7.40 -18.76 -4.41
N LEU A 50 8.64 -19.02 -4.02
CA LEU A 50 9.50 -18.02 -3.38
C LEU A 50 10.54 -17.46 -4.34
N TRP A 51 10.56 -17.94 -5.58
CA TRP A 51 11.54 -17.60 -6.61
C TRP A 51 10.85 -17.09 -7.86
N ASP A 52 11.24 -15.91 -8.33
CA ASP A 52 10.83 -15.38 -9.63
C ASP A 52 12.01 -15.35 -10.61
N PRO A 53 12.00 -16.14 -11.70
CA PRO A 53 13.12 -16.19 -12.64
C PRO A 53 13.23 -14.94 -13.53
N ARG A 54 12.23 -14.05 -13.53
CA ARG A 54 12.13 -12.92 -14.48
C ARG A 54 12.93 -11.70 -14.02
N TRP A 55 13.42 -11.69 -12.78
CA TRP A 55 14.18 -10.59 -12.20
C TRP A 55 15.68 -10.83 -12.32
N PHE A 56 16.32 -10.27 -13.35
CA PHE A 56 17.79 -10.27 -13.55
C PHE A 56 18.50 -11.62 -13.27
N GLY A 57 17.97 -12.74 -13.77
CA GLY A 57 18.53 -14.09 -13.56
C GLY A 57 17.87 -14.87 -12.41
N GLY A 58 17.04 -14.19 -11.64
CA GLY A 58 16.09 -14.73 -10.68
C GLY A 58 16.22 -14.09 -9.30
N PHE A 59 15.10 -14.01 -8.58
CA PHE A 59 15.01 -13.28 -7.33
C PHE A 59 14.14 -13.99 -6.30
N SER A 60 14.59 -13.97 -5.05
CA SER A 60 13.80 -14.46 -3.92
C SER A 60 12.74 -13.44 -3.52
N VAL A 61 11.47 -13.68 -3.85
CA VAL A 61 10.38 -12.72 -3.57
C VAL A 61 10.12 -12.54 -2.07
N SER A 62 10.55 -13.49 -1.23
CA SER A 62 10.46 -13.37 0.23
C SER A 62 11.44 -12.37 0.83
N SER A 63 12.41 -11.88 0.05
CA SER A 63 13.30 -10.78 0.47
C SER A 63 12.55 -9.46 0.62
N TYR A 64 11.31 -9.36 0.12
CA TYR A 64 10.40 -8.27 0.42
C TYR A 64 9.18 -8.79 1.22
N PRO A 65 8.72 -8.05 2.26
CA PRO A 65 7.53 -8.44 3.01
C PRO A 65 6.33 -8.68 2.08
N PRO A 66 5.70 -9.87 2.13
CA PRO A 66 4.83 -10.34 1.04
C PRO A 66 3.43 -9.73 1.05
N LEU A 67 2.94 -9.27 2.21
CA LEU A 67 1.54 -8.92 2.41
C LEU A 67 1.02 -7.88 1.39
N ILE A 68 1.77 -6.81 1.13
CA ILE A 68 1.35 -5.78 0.17
C ILE A 68 1.26 -6.34 -1.25
N HIS A 69 2.22 -7.19 -1.66
CA HIS A 69 2.21 -7.81 -2.98
C HIS A 69 1.06 -8.81 -3.15
N GLN A 70 0.75 -9.58 -2.09
CA GLN A 70 -0.37 -10.52 -2.08
C GLN A 70 -1.71 -9.79 -2.16
N LEU A 71 -1.89 -8.70 -1.38
CA LEU A 71 -3.09 -7.86 -1.47
C LEU A 71 -3.22 -7.22 -2.85
N LEU A 72 -2.12 -6.74 -3.42
CA LEU A 72 -2.11 -6.14 -4.75
C LEU A 72 -2.44 -7.17 -5.83
N ALA A 73 -1.93 -8.39 -5.71
CA ALA A 73 -2.25 -9.50 -6.60
C ALA A 73 -3.76 -9.79 -6.59
N LEU A 74 -4.37 -9.88 -5.40
CA LEU A 74 -5.81 -10.11 -5.25
C LEU A 74 -6.65 -8.97 -5.83
N LEU A 75 -6.33 -7.72 -5.48
CA LEU A 75 -7.06 -6.53 -5.96
C LEU A 75 -6.88 -6.29 -7.47
N SER A 76 -5.76 -6.72 -8.04
CA SER A 76 -5.51 -6.57 -9.47
C SER A 76 -6.41 -7.47 -10.34
N VAL A 77 -7.09 -8.48 -9.75
CA VAL A 77 -8.00 -9.36 -10.48
C VAL A 77 -9.20 -8.58 -11.02
N PRO A 78 -10.00 -7.87 -10.19
CA PRO A 78 -11.12 -7.07 -10.69
C PRO A 78 -10.72 -5.68 -11.21
N PHE A 79 -9.60 -5.10 -10.76
CA PHE A 79 -9.30 -3.68 -11.01
C PHE A 79 -8.09 -3.42 -11.93
N GLY A 80 -7.26 -4.43 -12.21
CA GLY A 80 -5.96 -4.23 -12.84
C GLY A 80 -4.90 -3.69 -11.87
N TYR A 81 -3.62 -3.78 -12.25
CA TYR A 81 -2.50 -3.50 -11.35
C TYR A 81 -2.41 -2.05 -10.88
N ASP A 82 -2.59 -1.09 -11.79
CA ASP A 82 -2.47 0.34 -11.47
C ASP A 82 -3.52 0.79 -10.46
N VAL A 83 -4.78 0.39 -10.67
CA VAL A 83 -5.87 0.73 -9.76
C VAL A 83 -5.68 0.01 -8.42
N ALA A 84 -5.28 -1.27 -8.43
CA ALA A 84 -4.96 -2.01 -7.21
C ALA A 84 -3.83 -1.36 -6.40
N PHE A 85 -2.76 -0.92 -7.07
CA PHE A 85 -1.66 -0.18 -6.43
C PHE A 85 -2.17 1.13 -5.82
N GLY A 86 -2.92 1.93 -6.58
CA GLY A 86 -3.47 3.19 -6.11
C GLY A 86 -4.40 3.02 -4.91
N LEU A 87 -5.29 2.02 -4.93
CA LEU A 87 -6.20 1.72 -3.83
C LEU A 87 -5.43 1.35 -2.55
N LEU A 88 -4.42 0.48 -2.64
CA LEU A 88 -3.60 0.10 -1.49
C LEU A 88 -2.76 1.25 -0.96
N LEU A 89 -2.16 2.04 -1.85
CA LEU A 89 -1.39 3.23 -1.48
C LEU A 89 -2.27 4.22 -0.72
N LEU A 90 -3.46 4.56 -1.26
CA LEU A 90 -4.37 5.51 -0.62
C LEU A 90 -4.91 4.96 0.70
N ALA A 91 -5.28 3.68 0.76
CA ALA A 91 -5.72 3.05 2.01
C ALA A 91 -4.63 3.11 3.09
N THR A 92 -3.38 2.83 2.72
CA THR A 92 -2.23 2.90 3.62
C THR A 92 -2.03 4.33 4.15
N LEU A 93 -2.04 5.33 3.27
CA LEU A 93 -1.88 6.74 3.64
C LEU A 93 -3.01 7.25 4.55
N VAL A 94 -4.26 6.86 4.27
CA VAL A 94 -5.42 7.27 5.07
C VAL A 94 -5.48 6.56 6.42
N LEU A 95 -5.07 5.30 6.50
CA LEU A 95 -5.04 4.55 7.76
C LEU A 95 -3.81 4.85 8.63
N PHE A 96 -2.75 5.42 8.06
CA PHE A 96 -1.53 5.74 8.80
C PHE A 96 -1.77 6.64 10.04
N PRO A 97 -2.54 7.74 9.97
CA PRO A 97 -2.92 8.51 11.16
C PRO A 97 -3.63 7.69 12.25
N VAL A 98 -4.40 6.67 11.88
CA VAL A 98 -5.05 5.76 12.85
C VAL A 98 -3.99 4.94 13.57
N ALA A 99 -3.04 4.37 12.84
CA ALA A 99 -1.93 3.61 13.43
C ALA A 99 -1.11 4.47 14.40
N VAL A 100 -0.72 5.68 13.97
CA VAL A 100 0.02 6.64 14.81
C VAL A 100 -0.78 7.01 16.06
N TRP A 101 -2.07 7.33 15.93
CA TRP A 101 -2.91 7.67 17.08
C TRP A 101 -3.06 6.50 18.06
N ARG A 102 -3.27 5.28 17.55
CA ARG A 102 -3.38 4.07 18.39
C ARG A 102 -2.07 3.80 19.13
N PHE A 103 -0.93 3.94 18.44
CA PHE A 103 0.39 3.76 19.02
C PHE A 103 0.69 4.81 20.10
N ALA A 104 0.40 6.09 19.83
CA ALA A 104 0.62 7.17 20.80
C ALA A 104 -0.14 6.95 22.10
N LYS A 105 -1.37 6.41 22.05
CA LYS A 105 -2.17 6.10 23.25
C LYS A 105 -1.62 4.99 24.13
N VAL A 106 -0.63 4.23 23.66
CA VAL A 106 0.11 3.30 24.54
C VAL A 106 0.94 4.07 25.56
N PHE A 107 1.39 5.27 25.22
CA PHE A 107 2.28 6.10 26.03
C PHE A 107 1.60 7.32 26.66
N VAL A 108 0.51 7.79 26.04
CA VAL A 108 -0.20 9.02 26.46
C VAL A 108 -1.64 8.67 26.85
N SER A 109 -1.99 8.94 28.11
CA SER A 109 -3.35 8.81 28.61
C SER A 109 -4.30 9.89 28.04
N PRO A 110 -5.62 9.62 27.98
CA PRO A 110 -6.62 10.48 27.33
C PRO A 110 -6.74 11.92 27.84
#